data_AF-A0A7S3N5J3-F1
#
_entry.id   AF-A0A7S3N5J3-F1
#
_cell.length_a   1.000
_cell.length_b   1.000
_cell.length_c   1.000
_cell.angle_alpha   90.00
_cell.angle_beta   90.00
_cell.angle_gamma   90.00
#
_symmetry.space_group_name_H-M   'P 1'
#
loop_
_entity.id
_entity.type
_entity.pdbx_description
1 polymer ?
#
loop_
_entity_poly.entity_id
_entity_poly.type
_entity_poly.pdbx_seq_one_letter_code
_entity_poly.pdbx_strand_id
1 'polypeptide(L)'
;ISDFKDYLADNDLEYPQDDFDDSELLRFLQVSKFDFKNTYAYINKYVEWREQHIPPKLTDLCETLIKSGFMYVHGRDRRFRPLIVINPTALLLFKNYDQELLGSEIIKCC
;
A
#
# COMPACT_ATOMS: atom_id res chain seq x y z
N ILE A 1 -16.82 -5.52 -15.65
CA ILE A 1 -17.06 -5.71 -14.19
C ILE A 1 -18.11 -6.77 -13.98
N SER A 2 -19.27 -6.67 -14.66
CA SER A 2 -20.27 -7.75 -14.77
C SER A 2 -19.64 -9.13 -14.92
N ASP A 3 -18.77 -9.27 -15.91
CA ASP A 3 -18.18 -10.56 -16.28
C ASP A 3 -17.32 -11.17 -15.16
N PHE A 4 -16.72 -10.33 -14.32
CA PHE A 4 -15.99 -10.80 -13.14
C PHE A 4 -16.93 -11.19 -12.00
N LYS A 5 -18.04 -10.46 -11.81
CA LYS A 5 -19.10 -10.82 -10.85
C LYS A 5 -19.76 -12.14 -11.24
N ASP A 6 -20.01 -12.34 -12.54
CA ASP A 6 -20.52 -13.60 -13.08
C ASP A 6 -19.52 -14.74 -12.88
N TYR A 7 -18.23 -14.50 -13.14
CA TYR A 7 -17.17 -15.48 -12.86
C TYR A 7 -17.13 -15.91 -11.39
N LEU A 8 -17.31 -14.98 -10.45
CA LEU A 8 -17.36 -15.32 -9.03
C LEU A 8 -18.58 -16.20 -8.70
N ALA A 9 -19.75 -15.85 -9.24
CA ALA A 9 -20.97 -16.65 -9.05
C ALA A 9 -20.84 -18.06 -9.65
N ASP A 10 -20.23 -18.21 -10.83
CA ASP A 10 -20.03 -19.50 -11.49
C ASP A 10 -19.06 -20.42 -10.74
N ASN A 11 -18.12 -19.85 -9.96
CA ASN A 11 -17.10 -20.60 -9.23
C ASN A 11 -17.40 -20.73 -7.73
N ASP A 12 -18.59 -20.30 -7.27
CA ASP A 12 -18.99 -20.28 -5.85
C ASP A 12 -17.96 -19.53 -4.97
N LEU A 13 -17.46 -18.41 -5.49
CA LEU A 13 -16.47 -17.55 -4.82
C LEU A 13 -17.16 -16.28 -4.32
N GLU A 14 -16.92 -15.94 -3.05
CA GLU A 14 -17.40 -14.70 -2.45
C GLU A 14 -16.36 -13.59 -2.56
N TYR A 15 -16.81 -12.33 -2.50
CA TYR A 15 -15.88 -11.22 -2.35
C TYR A 15 -15.19 -11.31 -0.97
N PRO A 16 -13.86 -11.16 -0.89
CA PRO A 16 -13.16 -11.19 0.40
C PRO A 16 -13.49 -9.99 1.30
N GLN A 17 -14.08 -8.91 0.76
CA GLN A 17 -14.57 -7.78 1.55
C GLN A 17 -15.70 -7.04 0.79
N ASP A 18 -16.75 -6.61 1.51
CA ASP A 18 -17.96 -6.01 0.92
C ASP A 18 -17.81 -4.51 0.53
N ASP A 19 -16.70 -3.85 0.89
CA ASP A 19 -16.53 -2.40 0.76
C ASP A 19 -15.82 -1.95 -0.53
N PHE A 20 -15.46 -2.86 -1.44
CA PHE A 20 -14.80 -2.50 -2.69
C PHE A 20 -15.74 -1.76 -3.64
N ASP A 21 -15.37 -0.53 -3.97
CA ASP A 21 -16.02 0.21 -5.06
C ASP A 21 -15.63 -0.38 -6.43
N ASP A 22 -16.52 -0.22 -7.41
CA ASP A 22 -16.29 -0.65 -8.79
C ASP A 22 -14.99 -0.05 -9.36
N SER A 23 -14.61 1.16 -8.93
CA SER A 23 -13.36 1.81 -9.33
C SER A 23 -12.11 1.11 -8.80
N GLU A 24 -12.15 0.53 -7.60
CA GLU A 24 -11.05 -0.23 -7.01
C GLU A 24 -10.94 -1.61 -7.67
N LEU A 25 -12.08 -2.26 -7.88
CA LEU A 25 -12.15 -3.53 -8.58
C LEU A 25 -11.54 -3.43 -10.00
N LEU A 26 -11.83 -2.34 -10.71
CA LEU A 26 -11.23 -2.07 -12.01
C LEU A 26 -9.71 -1.97 -11.96
N ARG A 27 -9.12 -1.45 -10.88
CA ARG A 27 -7.66 -1.38 -10.74
C ARG A 27 -7.06 -2.77 -10.65
N PHE A 28 -7.65 -3.67 -9.88
CA PHE A 28 -7.19 -5.06 -9.80
C PHE A 28 -7.32 -5.78 -11.15
N LEU A 29 -8.46 -5.62 -11.83
CA LEU A 29 -8.67 -6.17 -13.16
C LEU A 29 -7.67 -5.64 -14.19
N GLN A 30 -7.35 -4.34 -14.15
CA GLN A 30 -6.35 -3.76 -15.04
C GLN A 30 -4.94 -4.32 -14.77
N VAL A 31 -4.56 -4.45 -13.50
CA VAL A 31 -3.25 -4.99 -13.10
C VAL A 31 -3.11 -6.46 -13.51
N SER A 32 -4.17 -7.25 -13.37
CA SER A 32 -4.22 -8.66 -13.75
C SER A 32 -4.43 -8.89 -15.26
N LYS A 33 -4.54 -7.83 -16.07
CA LYS A 33 -4.89 -7.91 -17.50
C LYS A 33 -6.21 -8.67 -17.76
N PHE A 34 -7.19 -8.50 -16.87
CA PHE A 34 -8.50 -9.14 -16.89
C PHE A 34 -8.46 -10.68 -16.75
N ASP A 35 -7.39 -11.23 -16.19
CA ASP A 35 -7.37 -12.62 -15.74
C ASP A 35 -8.13 -12.74 -14.41
N PHE A 36 -9.33 -13.31 -14.44
CA PHE A 36 -10.22 -13.33 -13.28
C PHE A 36 -9.68 -14.17 -12.11
N LYS A 37 -9.03 -15.29 -12.40
CA LYS A 37 -8.43 -16.14 -11.37
C LYS A 37 -7.31 -15.40 -10.64
N ASN A 38 -6.42 -14.75 -11.40
CA ASN A 38 -5.33 -13.96 -10.82
C ASN A 38 -5.86 -12.71 -10.10
N THR A 39 -6.91 -12.07 -10.63
CA THR A 39 -7.58 -10.93 -9.99
C THR A 39 -8.07 -11.31 -8.60
N TYR A 40 -8.81 -12.42 -8.49
CA TYR A 40 -9.32 -12.91 -7.21
C TYR A 40 -8.19 -13.17 -6.20
N ALA A 41 -7.12 -13.83 -6.65
CA ALA A 41 -5.95 -14.09 -5.81
C ALA A 41 -5.25 -12.79 -5.34
N TYR A 42 -5.18 -11.75 -6.18
CA TYR A 42 -4.61 -10.46 -5.80
C TYR A 42 -5.48 -9.71 -4.79
N ILE A 43 -6.80 -9.75 -4.95
CA ILE A 43 -7.71 -9.11 -4.01
C ILE A 43 -7.58 -9.77 -2.64
N ASN A 44 -7.56 -11.11 -2.55
CA ASN A 44 -7.37 -11.82 -1.28
C ASN A 44 -6.07 -11.41 -0.58
N LYS A 45 -4.94 -11.41 -1.30
CA LYS A 45 -3.65 -10.96 -0.76
C LYS A 45 -3.67 -9.50 -0.31
N TYR A 46 -4.39 -8.65 -1.02
CA TYR A 46 -4.53 -7.25 -0.66
C TYR A 46 -5.33 -7.07 0.63
N VAL A 47 -6.44 -7.81 0.79
CA VAL A 47 -7.24 -7.80 2.03
C VAL A 47 -6.42 -8.30 3.21
N GLU A 48 -5.73 -9.43 3.07
CA GLU A 48 -4.83 -9.96 4.10
C GLU A 48 -3.77 -8.93 4.51
N TRP A 49 -3.16 -8.24 3.54
CA TRP A 49 -2.18 -7.19 3.82
C TRP A 49 -2.81 -5.98 4.52
N ARG A 50 -4.00 -5.55 4.08
CA ARG A 50 -4.73 -4.39 4.63
C ARG A 50 -5.07 -4.61 6.09
N GLU A 51 -5.57 -5.79 6.45
CA GLU A 51 -5.89 -6.16 7.84
C GLU A 51 -4.67 -6.15 8.76
N GLN A 52 -3.50 -6.52 8.23
CA GLN A 52 -2.26 -6.58 9.00
C GLN A 52 -1.55 -5.23 9.16
N HIS A 53 -1.72 -4.29 8.21
CA HIS A 53 -0.87 -3.10 8.11
C HIS A 53 -1.61 -1.76 8.19
N ILE A 54 -2.94 -1.73 8.07
CA ILE A 54 -3.74 -0.50 7.98
C ILE A 54 -4.76 -0.40 9.13
N PRO A 55 -4.91 0.78 9.76
CA PRO A 55 -4.12 2.00 9.57
C PRO A 55 -2.74 1.87 10.23
N PRO A 56 -1.68 2.42 9.59
CA PRO A 56 -0.37 2.44 10.23
C PRO A 56 -0.41 3.34 11.47
N LYS A 57 0.29 2.93 12.53
CA LYS A 57 0.44 3.77 13.72
C LYS A 57 1.35 4.95 13.39
N LEU A 58 0.81 6.16 13.46
CA LEU A 58 1.61 7.39 13.33
C LEU A 58 2.38 7.60 14.63
N THR A 59 3.72 7.52 14.55
CA THR A 59 4.62 7.84 15.66
C THR A 59 5.21 9.23 15.49
N ASP A 60 5.77 9.79 16.56
CA ASP A 60 6.48 11.09 16.50
C ASP A 60 7.66 11.06 15.51
N LEU A 61 8.30 9.89 15.37
CA LEU A 61 9.34 9.67 14.37
C LEU A 61 8.78 9.80 12.95
N CYS A 62 7.62 9.21 12.66
CA CYS A 62 6.95 9.35 11.36
C CYS A 62 6.65 10.82 11.05
N GLU A 63 6.12 11.56 12.01
CA GLU A 63 5.82 12.98 11.82
C GLU A 63 7.08 13.81 11.59
N THR A 64 8.14 13.55 12.35
CA THR A 64 9.44 14.24 12.20
C THR A 64 10.07 13.93 10.85
N LEU A 65 10.01 12.67 10.38
CA LEU A 65 10.47 12.26 9.06
C LEU A 65 9.71 12.97 7.95
N ILE A 66 8.37 13.01 8.02
CA ILE A 66 7.55 13.70 7.02
C ILE A 66 7.90 15.20 6.98
N LYS A 67 8.00 15.85 8.15
CA LYS A 67 8.35 17.27 8.25
C LYS A 67 9.79 17.59 7.81
N SER A 68 10.70 16.63 7.85
CA SER A 68 12.08 16.82 7.40
C SER A 68 12.23 16.99 5.88
N GLY A 69 11.15 16.75 5.11
CA GLY A 69 11.21 16.70 3.66
C GLY A 69 11.77 15.37 3.13
N PHE A 70 11.79 14.32 3.96
CA PHE A 70 12.15 12.96 3.55
C PHE A 70 11.26 12.47 2.40
N MET A 71 9.95 12.76 2.46
CA MET A 71 8.99 12.40 1.42
C MET A 71 7.99 13.52 1.20
N TYR A 72 7.74 13.88 -0.06
CA TYR A 72 6.70 14.85 -0.41
C TYR A 72 6.18 14.66 -1.84
N VAL A 73 4.99 15.20 -2.12
CA VAL A 73 4.39 15.22 -3.45
C VAL A 73 4.84 16.49 -4.17
N HIS A 74 5.59 16.35 -5.26
CA HIS A 74 6.14 17.48 -6.02
C HIS A 74 5.17 18.00 -7.10
N GLY A 75 4.30 17.13 -7.63
CA GLY A 75 3.39 17.49 -8.71
C GLY A 75 2.96 16.28 -9.53
N ARG A 76 2.78 16.47 -10.84
CA ARG A 76 2.40 15.41 -11.78
C ARG A 76 3.36 15.39 -12.98
N ASP A 77 3.57 14.20 -13.55
CA ASP A 77 4.29 14.06 -14.81
C ASP A 77 3.43 14.43 -16.03
N ARG A 78 4.02 14.36 -17.24
CA ARG A 78 3.31 14.62 -18.51
C ARG A 78 2.09 13.70 -18.74
N ARG A 79 2.01 12.56 -18.04
CA ARG A 79 0.91 11.60 -18.13
C ARG A 79 -0.01 11.69 -16.91
N PHE A 80 0.04 12.81 -16.17
CA PHE A 80 -0.77 13.09 -15.00
C PHE A 80 -0.58 12.12 -13.82
N ARG A 81 0.51 11.34 -13.79
CA ARG A 81 0.83 10.47 -12.65
C ARG A 81 1.45 11.30 -11.54
N PRO A 82 1.07 11.07 -10.27
CA PRO A 82 1.65 11.81 -9.14
C PRO A 82 3.16 11.55 -9.02
N LEU A 83 3.93 12.61 -8.80
CA LEU A 83 5.37 12.56 -8.55
C LEU A 83 5.60 12.64 -7.04
N ILE A 84 6.05 11.52 -6.47
CA ILE A 84 6.48 11.42 -5.07
C ILE A 84 8.01 11.47 -5.05
N VAL A 85 8.56 12.45 -4.34
CA VAL A 85 10.01 12.61 -4.16
C VAL A 85 10.39 12.03 -2.81
N ILE A 86 11.44 11.20 -2.80
CA ILE A 86 12.04 10.64 -1.59
C ILE A 86 13.48 11.15 -1.50
N ASN A 87 13.79 11.88 -0.43
CA ASN A 87 15.12 12.40 -0.14
C ASN A 87 15.78 11.57 0.98
N PRO A 88 16.59 10.55 0.64
CA PRO A 88 17.23 9.70 1.64
C PRO A 88 18.26 10.46 2.49
N THR A 89 18.78 11.60 2.04
CA THR A 89 19.73 12.41 2.81
C THR A 89 19.12 12.96 4.08
N ALA A 90 17.79 13.17 4.11
CA ALA A 90 17.09 13.58 5.32
C ALA A 90 17.24 12.55 6.47
N LEU A 91 17.49 11.27 6.16
CA LEU A 91 17.76 10.23 7.18
C LEU A 91 19.08 10.45 7.91
N LEU A 92 20.05 11.16 7.32
CA LEU A 92 21.32 11.45 7.98
C LEU A 92 21.13 12.36 9.21
N LEU A 93 20.07 13.16 9.25
CA LEU A 93 19.71 13.97 10.42
C LEU A 93 19.34 13.10 11.63
N PHE A 94 18.88 11.86 11.39
CA PHE A 94 18.45 10.92 12.42
C PHE A 94 19.52 9.89 12.80
N LYS A 95 20.65 9.80 12.08
CA LYS A 95 21.76 8.88 12.42
C LYS A 95 22.39 9.17 13.79
N ASN A 96 22.21 10.38 14.33
CA ASN A 96 22.64 10.73 15.70
C ASN A 96 21.59 10.40 16.77
N TYR A 97 20.37 10.00 16.38
CA TYR A 97 19.28 9.58 17.27
C TYR A 97 19.31 8.07 17.59
N ASP A 98 19.96 7.28 16.74
CA ASP A 98 19.95 5.81 16.78
C ASP A 98 20.77 5.19 17.93
N GLN A 99 21.63 5.93 18.63
CA GLN A 99 22.37 5.38 19.77
C GLN A 99 21.51 5.18 21.03
N GLU A 100 20.35 5.84 21.14
CA GLU A 100 19.45 5.69 22.31
C GLU A 100 18.25 4.76 22.07
N LEU A 101 17.81 4.55 20.82
CA LEU A 101 16.58 3.80 20.50
C LEU A 101 16.80 2.39 19.94
N LEU A 102 17.97 2.06 19.38
CA LEU A 102 18.28 0.70 18.88
C LEU A 102 18.54 -0.34 20.00
N GLY A 103 18.44 0.06 21.27
CA GLY A 103 18.60 -0.83 22.42
C GLY A 103 17.40 -1.72 22.73
N SER A 104 16.23 -1.47 22.12
CA SER A 104 15.02 -2.25 22.36
C SER A 104 14.21 -2.40 21.08
N GLU A 105 14.03 -3.65 20.66
CA GLU A 105 13.11 -4.10 19.60
C GLU A 105 13.62 -4.06 18.16
N ILE A 106 14.64 -4.88 17.90
CA ILE A 106 14.80 -5.54 16.60
C ILE A 106 13.60 -6.49 16.43
N ILE A 107 12.51 -6.00 15.82
CA ILE A 107 11.47 -6.84 15.25
C ILE A 107 12.08 -7.50 14.01
N LYS A 108 12.32 -8.82 14.12
CA LYS A 108 12.58 -9.73 13.01
C LYS A 108 11.45 -9.62 11.98
N CYS A 109 11.74 -9.04 10.83
CA CYS A 109 10.98 -9.26 9.60
C CYS A 109 11.99 -9.63 8.49
N CYS A 110 12.30 -10.92 8.42
CA CYS A 110 12.75 -11.66 7.24
C CYS A 110 12.16 -13.07 7.38
#